data_AF-A0AAV9RG36-F1
#
_entry.id   AF-A0AAV9RG36-F1
#
_cell.length_a   1.000
_cell.length_b   1.000
_cell.length_c   1.000
_cell.angle_alpha   90.00
_cell.angle_beta   90.00
_cell.angle_gamma   90.00
#
_symmetry.space_group_name_H-M   'P 1'
#
loop_
_entity.id
_entity.type
_entity.pdbx_description
1 polymer ?
#
loop_
_entity_poly.entity_id
_entity_poly.type
_entity_poly.pdbx_seq_one_letter_code
_entity_poly.pdbx_strand_id
1 'polypeptide(L)' 'MNWEDTLYYCRDHYHGLVTITNLDEQRWVQEKAKNSSTEFVWMGLHYTCALDFWFWLPAAAPKAPEANSL' A
#
# COMPACT_ATOMS: atom_id res chain seq x y z
N MET A 1 3.54 -10.29 -11.32
CA MET A 1 3.54 -9.68 -9.97
C MET A 1 2.12 -9.77 -9.45
N ASN A 2 1.90 -10.50 -8.36
CA ASN A 2 0.59 -10.54 -7.72
C ASN A 2 0.48 -9.43 -6.66
N TRP A 3 -0.71 -9.23 -6.10
CA TRP A 3 -0.95 -8.19 -5.10
C TRP A 3 -0.16 -8.42 -3.80
N GLU A 4 -0.03 -9.67 -3.35
CA GLU A 4 0.66 -10.04 -2.12
C GLU A 4 2.18 -9.79 -2.22
N ASP A 5 2.80 -10.18 -3.33
CA ASP A 5 4.20 -9.87 -3.63
C ASP A 5 4.46 -8.36 -3.57
N THR A 6 3.54 -7.58 -4.14
CA THR A 6 3.65 -6.10 -4.16
C THR A 6 3.52 -5.53 -2.76
N LEU A 7 2.59 -6.06 -1.94
CA LEU A 7 2.44 -5.65 -0.55
C LEU A 7 3.73 -5.88 0.24
N TYR A 8 4.34 -7.05 0.12
CA TYR A 8 5.60 -7.34 0.82
C TYR A 8 6.74 -6.46 0.32
N TYR A 9 6.89 -6.31 -1.00
CA TYR A 9 7.90 -5.43 -1.59
C TYR A 9 7.75 -3.98 -1.09
N CYS A 10 6.54 -3.44 -1.11
CA CYS A 10 6.29 -2.07 -0.65
C CYS A 10 6.49 -1.90 0.86
N ARG A 11 6.29 -2.94 1.68
CA ARG A 11 6.57 -2.88 3.12
C ARG A 11 8.07 -2.97 3.43
N ASP A 12 8.83 -3.63 2.57
CA ASP A 12 10.28 -3.74 2.77
C ASP A 12 11.03 -2.49 2.28
N HIS A 13 10.65 -1.96 1.12
CA HIS A 13 11.37 -0.85 0.48
C HIS A 13 10.73 0.52 0.71
N TYR A 14 9.48 0.57 1.16
CA TYR A 14 8.71 1.80 1.36
C TYR A 14 7.84 1.69 2.64
N HIS A 15 6.78 2.48 2.74
CA HIS A 15 5.85 2.46 3.88
C HIS A 15 4.68 1.48 3.69
N GLY A 16 4.67 0.66 2.62
CA GLY A 16 3.54 -0.19 2.24
C GLY A 16 2.70 0.38 1.10
N LEU A 17 1.60 -0.31 0.80
CA LEU A 17 0.64 0.12 -0.22
C LEU A 17 -0.21 1.29 0.29
N VAL A 18 -0.63 2.16 -0.63
CA VAL A 18 -1.43 3.33 -0.30
C VAL A 18 -2.82 2.94 0.22
N THR A 19 -3.27 3.64 1.26
CA THR A 19 -4.65 3.59 1.79
C THR A 19 -5.32 4.94 1.57
N ILE A 20 -6.61 4.94 1.33
CA ILE A 20 -7.38 6.18 1.13
C ILE A 20 -8.42 6.31 2.26
N THR A 21 -8.25 7.33 3.09
CA THR A 21 -9.07 7.59 4.28
C THR A 21 -9.91 8.85 4.15
N ASN A 22 -9.62 9.71 3.17
CA ASN A 22 -10.34 10.94 2.91
C ASN A 22 -10.32 11.32 1.41
N LEU A 23 -11.12 12.33 1.04
CA LEU A 23 -11.29 12.75 -0.35
C LEU A 23 -10.06 13.43 -0.95
N ASP A 24 -9.22 14.06 -0.13
CA ASP A 24 -8.01 14.72 -0.63
C ASP A 24 -6.95 13.69 -1.00
N GLU A 25 -6.80 12.63 -0.19
CA GLU A 25 -6.02 11.45 -0.54
C GLU A 25 -6.54 10.79 -1.83
N GLN A 26 -7.85 10.60 -1.97
CA GLN A 26 -8.45 10.03 -3.19
C GLN A 26 -8.05 10.84 -4.44
N ARG A 27 -8.18 12.17 -4.39
CA ARG A 27 -7.82 13.05 -5.52
C ARG A 27 -6.33 12.95 -5.83
N TRP A 28 -5.49 13.00 -4.81
CA TRP A 28 -4.04 12.94 -4.98
C TRP A 28 -3.59 11.60 -5.58
N VAL A 29 -4.12 10.47 -5.07
CA VAL A 29 -3.84 9.13 -5.59
C VAL A 29 -4.32 8.99 -7.04
N GLN A 30 -5.52 9.51 -7.36
CA GLN A 30 -6.06 9.47 -8.72
C GLN A 30 -5.16 10.22 -9.72
N GLU A 31 -4.67 11.41 -9.36
CA GLU A 31 -3.74 12.15 -10.23
C GLU A 31 -2.40 11.44 -10.38
N LYS A 32 -1.88 10.81 -9.32
CA LYS A 32 -0.65 10.01 -9.40
C LYS A 32 -0.80 8.76 -10.25
N ALA A 33 -1.93 8.08 -10.16
CA ALA A 33 -2.21 6.83 -10.89
C ALA A 33 -2.24 7.04 -12.41
N LYS A 34 -2.57 8.24 -12.91
CA LYS A 34 -2.52 8.58 -14.34
C LYS A 34 -1.13 8.43 -14.97
N ASN A 35 -0.08 8.48 -14.14
CA ASN A 35 1.30 8.32 -14.60
C ASN A 35 1.79 6.87 -14.55
N SER A 36 0.89 5.91 -14.28
CA SER A 36 1.20 4.48 -14.33
C SER A 36 1.49 4.04 -15.77
N SER A 37 2.47 3.16 -15.92
CA SER A 37 2.75 2.46 -17.19
C SER A 37 1.79 1.29 -17.46
N THR A 38 0.93 0.97 -16.49
CA THR A 38 -0.01 -0.16 -16.55
C THR A 38 -1.43 0.33 -16.35
N GLU A 39 -2.39 -0.42 -16.88
CA GLU A 39 -3.82 -0.09 -16.80
C GLU A 39 -4.36 -0.13 -15.35
N PHE A 40 -3.75 -0.94 -14.48
CA PHE A 40 -4.18 -1.12 -13.09
C PHE A 40 -3.02 -0.97 -12.11
N VAL A 41 -3.28 -0.34 -10.96
CA VAL A 41 -2.30 -0.18 -9.88
C VAL A 41 -2.75 -0.92 -8.62
N TRP A 42 -1.80 -1.49 -7.89
CA TRP A 42 -2.09 -2.12 -6.60
C TRP A 42 -2.23 -1.09 -5.49
N MET A 43 -3.16 -1.36 -4.56
CA MET A 43 -3.52 -0.49 -3.44
C MET A 43 -3.70 -1.33 -2.17
N GLY A 44 -3.75 -0.70 -1.02
CA GLY A 44 -3.94 -1.38 0.27
C GLY A 44 -5.35 -1.91 0.53
N LEU A 45 -6.27 -1.79 -0.44
CA LEU A 45 -7.65 -2.25 -0.32
C LEU A 45 -7.69 -3.78 -0.51
N HIS A 46 -8.15 -4.51 0.49
CA HIS A 46 -8.16 -5.97 0.49
C HIS A 46 -9.54 -6.51 0.90
N TYR A 47 -10.02 -7.51 0.17
CA TYR A 47 -11.28 -8.19 0.46
C TYR A 47 -11.03 -9.43 1.30
N THR A 48 -11.79 -9.59 2.38
CA THR A 48 -11.77 -10.83 3.17
C THR A 48 -13.06 -11.61 2.97
N CYS A 49 -12.95 -12.81 2.39
CA CYS A 49 -14.10 -13.70 2.23
C CYS A 49 -14.68 -14.15 3.59
N ALA A 50 -13.85 -14.23 4.62
CA ALA A 50 -14.28 -14.69 5.95
C ALA A 50 -15.19 -13.68 6.66
N LEU A 51 -15.01 -12.38 6.38
CA LEU A 51 -15.80 -11.32 7.00
C LEU A 51 -16.73 -10.60 6.02
N ASP A 52 -16.66 -10.94 4.73
CA ASP A 52 -17.50 -10.38 3.67
C ASP A 52 -17.40 -8.85 3.54
N PHE A 53 -16.20 -8.28 3.77
CA PHE A 53 -15.98 -6.85 3.63
C PHE A 53 -14.58 -6.48 3.13
N TRP A 54 -14.47 -5.25 2.64
CA TRP A 54 -13.23 -4.62 2.20
C TRP A 54 -12.60 -3.80 3.33
N PHE A 55 -11.29 -3.93 3.50
CA PHE A 55 -10.54 -3.15 4.48
C PHE A 55 -9.24 -2.64 3.92
N TRP A 56 -8.78 -1.54 4.49
CA TRP A 56 -7.48 -0.96 4.19
C TRP A 56 -6.42 -1.60 5.08
N LEU A 57 -5.34 -2.09 4.47
CA LEU A 57 -4.21 -2.61 5.21
C LEU A 57 -3.36 -1.47 5.76
N PRO A 58 -2.92 -1.56 7.02
CA PRO A 58 -2.04 -0.56 7.58
C PRO A 58 -0.69 -0.57 6.85
N ALA A 59 -0.09 0.62 6.82
CA ALA A 59 1.29 0.83 6.45
C ALA A 59 2.23 -0.08 7.27
N ALA A 60 3.42 -0.34 6.73
CA ALA A 60 4.48 -1.00 7.48
C ALA A 60 4.78 -0.20 8.76
N ALA A 61 5.01 -0.91 9.87
CA ALA A 61 5.59 -0.27 11.04
C ALA A 61 6.95 0.34 10.67
N PRO A 62 7.35 1.48 11.28
CA PRO A 62 8.69 2.01 11.11
C PRO A 62 9.70 0.90 11.42
N LYS A 63 10.62 0.63 10.49
CA LYS A 63 11.75 -0.24 10.79
C LYS A 63 12.52 0.39 11.95
N ALA A 64 12.84 -0.41 12.97
CA ALA A 64 13.70 0.05 14.05
C ALA A 64 14.96 0.67 13.43
N PRO A 65 15.49 1.79 13.98
CA PRO A 65 16.78 2.27 13.52
C PRO A 65 17.75 1.10 13.60
N GLU A 66 18.42 0.78 12.49
CA GLU A 66 19.54 -0.15 12.54
C GLU A 66 20.47 0.40 13.62
N ALA A 67 20.60 -0.34 14.73
CA ALA A 67 21.67 -0.08 15.66
C ALA A 67 22.93 -0.25 14.84
N ASN A 68 23.55 0.87 14.43
CA ASN A 68 24.87 0.86 13.83
C ASN A 68 25.71 -0.02 14.73
N SER A 69 26.05 -1.21 14.23
CA SER A 69 26.96 -2.11 14.90
C SER A 69 28.28 -1.35 14.97
N LEU A 70 28.59 -0.84 16.15
CA LEU A 70 29.93 -0.37 16.49
C LEU A 70 30.91 -1.54 16.38
#